data_AF-A0A7S1MYR8-F1
#
_entry.id   AF-A0A7S1MYR8-F1
#
_cell.length_a   1.000
_cell.length_b   1.000
_cell.length_c   1.000
_cell.angle_alpha   90.00
_cell.angle_beta   90.00
_cell.angle_gamma   90.00
#
_symmetry.space_group_name_H-M   'P 1'
#
loop_
_entity.id
_entity.type
_entity.pdbx_description
1 polymer ?
#
loop_
_entity_poly.entity_id
_entity_poly.type
_entity_poly.pdbx_seq_one_letter_code
_entity_poly.pdbx_strand_id
1 'polypeptide(L)'
;PIANPPDDLVVYEVRYTDRTGENYFARHSRGHRWYHFPQMTKDEVLFLKCWDTLGRDFASLDGEGRPKGSPPPDAVKSTFSLHTAFSDPTTPKGAPPRESIEVRTVVLY
;
A
#
# COMPACT_ATOMS: atom_id res chain seq x y z
N PRO A 1 9.32 1.23 14.58
CA PRO A 1 9.09 2.58 14.05
C PRO A 1 10.25 3.06 13.18
N ILE A 2 9.98 3.29 11.89
CA ILE A 2 10.94 3.99 11.01
C ILE A 2 11.27 5.33 11.65
N ALA A 3 12.56 5.64 11.85
CA ALA A 3 12.98 6.82 12.60
C ALA A 3 12.62 8.15 11.91
N ASN A 4 12.24 8.13 10.62
CA ASN A 4 11.69 9.25 9.86
C ASN A 4 10.94 8.71 8.62
N PRO A 5 9.62 8.44 8.68
CA PRO A 5 8.86 8.17 7.46
C PRO A 5 8.88 9.40 6.54
N PRO A 6 8.80 9.23 5.20
CA PRO A 6 8.51 10.32 4.29
C PRO A 6 7.35 11.21 4.79
N ASP A 7 7.42 12.52 4.56
CA ASP A 7 6.45 13.49 5.09
C ASP A 7 4.99 13.19 4.71
N ASP A 8 4.79 12.45 3.63
CA ASP A 8 3.51 12.02 3.09
C ASP A 8 3.01 10.68 3.63
N LEU A 9 3.68 10.10 4.64
CA LEU A 9 3.26 8.89 5.33
C LEU A 9 3.12 9.12 6.84
N VAL A 10 2.07 8.57 7.43
CA VAL A 10 1.89 8.50 8.88
C VAL A 10 2.01 7.05 9.30
N VAL A 11 3.02 6.77 10.12
CA VAL A 11 3.18 5.47 10.77
C VAL A 11 2.13 5.33 11.87
N TYR A 12 1.45 4.19 11.89
CA TYR A 12 0.60 3.80 13.02
C TYR A 12 0.85 2.34 13.38
N GLU A 13 0.63 2.05 14.65
CA GLU A 13 0.84 0.72 15.19
C GLU A 13 -0.47 -0.06 15.23
N VAL A 14 -0.37 -1.35 14.92
CA VAL A 14 -1.45 -2.32 15.13
C VAL A 14 -1.03 -3.22 16.27
N ARG A 15 -1.68 -3.09 17.43
CA ARG A 15 -1.37 -3.88 18.62
C ARG A 15 -2.16 -5.19 18.59
N TYR A 16 -1.47 -6.31 18.38
CA TYR A 16 -2.00 -7.66 18.54
C TYR A 16 -1.60 -8.21 19.92
N THR A 17 -2.24 -9.30 20.35
CA THR A 17 -1.98 -9.94 21.64
C THR A 17 -0.51 -10.37 21.80
N ASP A 18 0.12 -10.83 20.72
CA ASP A 18 1.45 -11.45 20.70
C ASP A 18 2.52 -10.59 20.01
N ARG A 19 2.13 -9.54 19.29
CA ARG A 19 3.05 -8.69 18.54
C ARG A 19 2.49 -7.29 18.31
N THR A 20 3.39 -6.36 18.02
CA THR A 20 3.03 -5.05 17.45
C THR A 20 3.37 -5.06 15.96
N GLY A 21 2.35 -4.86 15.13
CA GLY A 21 2.50 -4.56 13.71
C GLY A 21 2.62 -3.05 13.47
N GLU A 22 3.08 -2.69 12.29
CA GLU A 22 3.21 -1.30 11.84
C GLU A 22 2.60 -1.19 10.45
N ASN A 23 1.79 -0.16 10.23
CA ASN A 23 1.17 0.17 8.94
C ASN A 23 1.33 1.68 8.67
N TYR A 24 1.01 2.09 7.44
CA TYR A 24 1.12 3.48 7.00
C TYR A 24 -0.23 4.00 6.52
N PHE A 25 -0.60 5.20 6.95
CA PHE A 25 -1.57 6.02 6.23
C PHE A 25 -0.84 6.97 5.30
N ALA A 26 -1.41 7.25 4.12
CA ALA A 26 -0.93 8.30 3.26
C ALA A 26 -1.50 9.66 3.69
N ARG A 27 -0.66 10.68 3.78
CA ARG A 27 -1.08 12.09 3.77
C ARG A 27 -1.16 12.57 2.34
N HIS A 28 -1.94 13.63 2.10
CA HIS A 28 -1.95 14.27 0.80
C HIS A 28 -0.54 14.75 0.40
N SER A 29 -0.11 14.37 -0.80
CA SER A 29 1.10 14.88 -1.44
C SER A 29 0.82 15.24 -2.90
N ARG A 30 1.34 16.39 -3.35
CA ARG A 30 1.29 16.77 -4.76
C ARG A 30 2.12 15.85 -5.66
N GLY A 31 3.03 15.05 -5.07
CA GLY A 31 3.81 14.05 -5.79
C GLY A 31 3.08 12.72 -6.00
N HIS A 32 1.93 12.50 -5.34
CA HIS A 32 1.16 11.27 -5.53
C HIS A 32 0.56 11.21 -6.93
N ARG A 33 0.68 10.05 -7.56
CA ARG A 33 0.02 9.73 -8.81
C ARG A 33 -1.04 8.67 -8.53
N TRP A 34 -2.29 9.04 -8.73
CA TRP A 34 -3.43 8.16 -8.51
C TRP A 34 -3.94 7.61 -9.84
N TYR A 35 -4.25 6.31 -9.84
CA TYR A 35 -4.85 5.62 -10.98
C TYR A 35 -6.21 5.08 -10.55
N HIS A 36 -7.22 5.22 -11.41
CA HIS A 36 -8.56 4.72 -11.17
C HIS A 36 -9.11 4.10 -12.46
N PHE A 37 -9.92 3.05 -12.32
CA PHE A 37 -10.48 2.27 -13.43
C PHE A 37 -11.99 2.13 -13.20
N PRO A 38 -12.80 3.10 -13.63
CA PRO A 38 -14.22 3.19 -13.26
C PRO A 38 -15.12 2.19 -14.02
N GLN A 39 -14.63 1.63 -15.13
CA GLN A 39 -15.40 0.75 -16.02
C GLN A 39 -14.92 -0.71 -15.95
N MET A 40 -14.39 -1.13 -14.80
CA MET A 40 -13.98 -2.53 -14.62
C MET A 40 -15.16 -3.48 -14.82
N THR A 41 -14.94 -4.49 -15.64
CA THR A 41 -15.85 -5.62 -15.84
C THR A 41 -15.58 -6.72 -14.80
N LYS A 42 -16.42 -7.75 -14.78
CA LYS A 42 -16.26 -8.89 -13.87
C LYS A 42 -15.05 -9.79 -14.20
N ASP A 43 -14.50 -9.65 -15.40
CA ASP A 43 -13.36 -10.42 -15.89
C ASP A 43 -12.02 -9.69 -15.69
N GLU A 44 -12.05 -8.50 -15.10
CA GLU A 44 -10.86 -7.69 -14.83
C GLU A 44 -10.52 -7.66 -13.33
N VAL A 45 -9.22 -7.68 -13.03
CA VAL A 45 -8.71 -7.63 -11.66
C VAL A 45 -7.67 -6.53 -11.50
N LEU A 46 -7.74 -5.81 -10.38
CA LEU A 46 -6.64 -4.96 -9.94
C LEU A 46 -5.77 -5.75 -8.98
N PHE A 47 -4.49 -5.89 -9.33
CA PHE A 47 -3.50 -6.54 -8.48
C PHE A 47 -2.68 -5.48 -7.73
N LEU A 48 -2.86 -5.43 -6.42
CA LEU A 48 -2.08 -4.59 -5.52
C LEU A 48 -1.01 -5.44 -4.85
N LYS A 49 0.23 -5.34 -5.33
CA LYS A 49 1.36 -6.00 -4.67
C LYS A 49 1.67 -5.23 -3.39
N CYS A 50 1.54 -5.86 -2.24
CA CYS A 50 1.75 -5.21 -0.94
C CYS A 50 3.06 -5.63 -0.25
N TRP A 51 3.75 -6.64 -0.77
CA TRP A 51 5.03 -7.10 -0.22
C TRP A 51 5.84 -7.88 -1.25
N ASP A 52 7.16 -7.81 -1.11
CA ASP A 52 8.14 -8.63 -1.81
C ASP A 52 9.26 -9.01 -0.83
N THR A 53 9.71 -10.27 -0.83
CA THR A 53 10.81 -10.72 0.04
C THR A 53 12.14 -10.06 -0.32
N LEU A 54 12.34 -9.62 -1.56
CA LEU A 54 13.48 -8.78 -1.97
C LEU A 54 13.33 -7.33 -1.47
N GLY A 55 12.13 -6.93 -1.06
CA GLY A 55 11.81 -5.65 -0.42
C GLY A 55 12.22 -5.54 1.04
N ARG A 56 12.69 -6.65 1.65
CA ARG A 56 12.98 -6.75 3.09
C ARG A 56 13.86 -5.63 3.61
N ASP A 57 14.88 -5.23 2.86
CA ASP A 57 15.85 -4.22 3.29
C ASP A 57 15.28 -2.80 3.37
N PHE A 58 14.33 -2.46 2.51
CA PHE A 58 13.68 -1.14 2.52
C PHE A 58 12.61 -1.05 3.63
N ALA A 59 11.97 -2.16 3.97
CA ALA A 59 10.92 -2.24 4.99
C ALA A 59 11.40 -2.79 6.34
N SER A 60 12.68 -3.12 6.49
CA SER A 60 13.30 -3.51 7.76
C SER A 60 14.13 -2.36 8.28
N LEU A 61 14.20 -2.20 9.59
CA LEU A 61 15.06 -1.22 10.23
C LEU A 61 16.30 -1.90 10.82
N ASP A 62 17.43 -1.21 10.81
CA ASP A 62 18.55 -1.54 11.68
C ASP A 62 18.25 -1.17 13.14
N GLY A 63 19.18 -1.51 14.03
CA GLY A 63 19.06 -1.20 15.47
C GLY A 63 19.03 0.29 15.81
N GLU A 64 19.20 1.15 14.80
CA GLU A 64 19.18 2.62 14.90
C GLU A 64 17.95 3.22 14.20
N GLY A 65 17.03 2.39 13.69
CA GLY A 65 15.79 2.85 13.06
C GLY A 65 15.94 3.32 11.61
N ARG A 66 17.06 2.99 10.93
CA ARG A 66 17.30 3.28 9.51
C ARG A 66 16.91 2.09 8.63
N PRO A 67 16.45 2.30 7.39
CA PRO A 67 16.21 1.21 6.44
C PRO A 67 17.45 0.30 6.32
N LYS A 68 17.24 -1.00 6.49
CA LYS A 68 18.29 -2.01 6.61
C LYS A 68 18.75 -2.46 5.22
N GLY A 69 19.57 -1.65 4.55
CA GLY A 69 20.19 -2.00 3.26
C GLY A 69 19.73 -1.13 2.10
N SER A 70 20.59 -1.06 1.07
CA SER A 70 20.26 -0.41 -0.21
C SER A 70 19.77 -1.48 -1.19
N PRO A 71 18.60 -1.33 -1.81
CA PRO A 71 18.19 -2.18 -2.92
C PRO A 71 19.26 -2.29 -4.01
N PRO A 72 19.35 -3.44 -4.72
CA PRO A 72 19.97 -3.46 -6.05
C PRO A 72 19.34 -2.36 -6.92
N PRO A 73 20.13 -1.68 -7.78
CA PRO A 73 19.68 -0.50 -8.54
C PRO A 73 18.45 -0.73 -9.45
N ASP A 74 18.16 -1.99 -9.78
CA ASP A 74 17.23 -2.44 -10.81
C ASP A 74 16.00 -3.17 -10.25
N ALA A 75 15.90 -3.36 -8.93
CA ALA A 75 14.78 -4.07 -8.33
C ALA A 75 13.53 -3.15 -8.24
N VAL A 76 12.49 -3.44 -9.01
CA VAL A 76 11.15 -2.87 -8.79
C VAL A 76 10.55 -3.49 -7.53
N LYS A 77 10.83 -2.87 -6.38
CA LYS A 77 10.40 -3.36 -5.07
C LYS A 77 9.06 -2.75 -4.71
N SER A 78 8.06 -3.60 -4.51
CA SER A 78 6.77 -3.20 -3.94
C SER A 78 6.68 -3.70 -2.51
N THR A 79 7.01 -2.83 -1.56
CA THR A 79 6.96 -3.11 -0.11
C THR A 79 5.65 -2.66 0.53
N PHE A 80 4.89 -1.82 -0.16
CA PHE A 80 3.51 -1.47 0.13
C PHE A 80 2.88 -0.84 -1.14
N SER A 81 1.56 -0.91 -1.24
CA SER A 81 0.78 -0.23 -2.28
C SER A 81 -0.33 0.58 -1.63
N LEU A 82 -0.26 1.91 -1.78
CA LEU A 82 -1.31 2.80 -1.30
C LEU A 82 -2.55 2.66 -2.18
N HIS A 83 -3.70 2.48 -1.55
CA HIS A 83 -5.00 2.51 -2.20
C HIS A 83 -6.02 3.11 -1.24
N THR A 84 -7.05 3.72 -1.78
CA THR A 84 -8.15 4.30 -1.01
C THR A 84 -9.42 4.36 -1.86
N ALA A 85 -10.55 4.60 -1.22
CA ALA A 85 -11.80 4.93 -1.89
C ALA A 85 -11.93 6.45 -2.04
N PHE A 86 -12.65 6.89 -3.06
CA PHE A 86 -13.00 8.30 -3.27
C PHE A 86 -14.41 8.39 -3.87
N SER A 87 -15.04 9.56 -3.76
CA SER A 87 -16.30 9.84 -4.45
C SER A 87 -16.01 10.25 -5.89
N ASP A 88 -16.47 9.46 -6.86
CA ASP A 88 -16.35 9.80 -8.28
C ASP A 88 -17.42 10.85 -8.66
N PRO A 89 -17.03 12.08 -9.04
CA PRO A 89 -17.97 13.15 -9.38
C PRO A 89 -18.78 12.87 -10.65
N THR A 90 -18.37 11.89 -11.45
CA THR A 90 -19.09 11.48 -12.67
C THR A 90 -20.19 10.44 -12.40
N THR A 91 -20.31 9.96 -11.15
CA THR A 91 -21.34 8.98 -10.74
C THR A 91 -22.75 9.55 -10.94
N PRO A 92 -23.62 8.90 -11.74
CA PRO A 92 -25.00 9.34 -11.91
C PRO A 92 -25.77 9.38 -10.60
N LYS A 93 -26.66 10.37 -10.45
CA LYS A 93 -27.52 10.49 -9.26
C LYS A 93 -28.39 9.24 -9.12
N GLY A 94 -28.36 8.61 -7.94
CA GLY A 94 -29.13 7.41 -7.65
C GLY A 94 -28.53 6.12 -8.23
N ALA A 95 -27.31 6.15 -8.77
CA ALA A 95 -26.60 4.94 -9.14
C ALA A 95 -26.45 4.01 -7.92
N PRO A 96 -26.60 2.69 -8.10
CA PRO A 96 -26.34 1.74 -7.02
C PRO A 96 -24.88 1.83 -6.56
N PRO A 97 -24.60 1.52 -5.29
CA PRO A 97 -23.21 1.47 -4.81
C PRO A 97 -22.42 0.40 -5.58
N ARG A 98 -21.14 0.68 -5.83
CA ARG A 98 -20.23 -0.33 -6.38
C ARG A 98 -19.99 -1.40 -5.32
N GLU A 99 -20.20 -2.65 -5.70
CA GLU A 99 -19.83 -3.82 -4.90
C GLU A 99 -18.51 -4.40 -5.42
N SER A 100 -17.58 -4.67 -4.51
CA SER A 100 -16.28 -5.26 -4.84
C SER A 100 -15.93 -6.34 -3.83
N ILE A 101 -15.28 -7.40 -4.31
CA ILE A 101 -14.67 -8.43 -3.47
C ILE A 101 -13.17 -8.20 -3.48
N GLU A 102 -12.56 -8.06 -2.30
CA GLU A 102 -11.12 -8.02 -2.13
C GLU A 102 -10.65 -9.34 -1.53
N VAL A 103 -9.63 -9.95 -2.14
CA VAL A 103 -9.00 -11.18 -1.64
C VAL A 103 -7.53 -10.89 -1.42
N ARG A 104 -7.04 -11.22 -0.23
CA ARG A 104 -5.61 -11.18 0.09
C ARG A 104 -5.00 -12.55 -0.14
N THR A 105 -3.89 -12.59 -0.87
CA THR A 105 -3.19 -13.83 -1.21
C THR A 105 -1.71 -13.74 -0.82
N VAL A 106 -1.10 -14.91 -0.63
CA VAL A 106 0.36 -15.07 -0.50
C VAL A 106 0.81 -15.95 -1.65
N VAL A 107 1.85 -15.52 -2.37
CA VAL A 107 2.42 -16.26 -3.50
C VAL A 107 3.75 -16.85 -3.06
N LEU A 108 3.92 -18.15 -3.28
CA LEU A 108 5.14 -18.91 -3.02
C LEU A 108 5.61 -19.54 -4.34
N TYR A 109 6.90 -19.43 -4.65
CA TYR A 109 7.51 -19.99 -5.86
C TYR A 109 8.93 -20.47 -5.58
#